data_AF-A8KCU4-F1
#
_entry.id   AF-A8KCU4-F1
#
_cell.length_a   1.000
_cell.length_b   1.000
_cell.length_c   1.000
_cell.angle_alpha   90.00
_cell.angle_beta   90.00
_cell.angle_gamma   90.00
#
_symmetry.space_group_name_H-M   'P 1'
#
loop_
_entity.id
_entity.type
_entity.pdbx_description
1 polymer ?
#
loop_
_entity_poly.entity_id
_entity_poly.type
_entity_poly.pdbx_seq_one_letter_code
_entity_poly.pdbx_strand_id
1 'polypeptide(L)'
;MSAKVVAFAAVIAQAAAFAPTLSTFKPAARQASTGLSMAMDRSNTAPIVQIFDHRGCSRVAKEYTGKKCNGAEDEMLVKVQSKVIPAPEALAASVLQVTVGNLKRK
;
A
#
# COMPACT_ATOMS: atom_id res chain seq x y z
N MET A 1 24.27 -62.22 -35.77
CA MET A 1 24.05 -61.67 -37.12
C MET A 1 23.24 -60.39 -37.00
N SER A 2 23.75 -59.34 -37.64
CA SER A 2 23.05 -58.20 -38.23
C SER A 2 22.18 -57.29 -37.36
N ALA A 3 22.79 -56.15 -37.02
CA ALA A 3 22.13 -54.86 -36.93
C ALA A 3 21.30 -54.56 -38.19
N LYS A 4 20.06 -54.09 -38.02
CA LYS A 4 19.37 -53.15 -38.94
C LYS A 4 18.40 -52.27 -38.15
N VAL A 5 18.90 -51.09 -37.79
CA VAL A 5 18.15 -49.85 -37.63
C VAL A 5 17.26 -49.64 -38.86
N VAL A 6 16.00 -49.19 -38.71
CA VAL A 6 15.42 -48.02 -39.42
C VAL A 6 14.10 -47.61 -38.74
N ALA A 7 14.16 -46.41 -38.15
CA ALA A 7 13.17 -45.35 -38.07
C ALA A 7 11.71 -45.69 -37.72
N PHE A 8 11.24 -45.21 -36.56
CA PHE A 8 9.94 -44.53 -36.42
C PHE A 8 9.83 -43.91 -35.01
N ALA A 9 10.60 -42.86 -34.69
CA ALA A 9 10.32 -42.01 -33.51
C ALA A 9 11.03 -40.65 -33.52
N ALA A 10 11.61 -40.19 -34.63
CA ALA A 10 12.14 -38.83 -34.77
C ALA A 10 11.03 -37.76 -34.92
N VAL A 11 9.86 -38.00 -34.30
CA VAL A 11 8.68 -37.10 -34.26
C VAL A 11 8.12 -37.07 -32.83
N ILE A 12 8.98 -37.09 -31.81
CA ILE A 12 8.58 -36.66 -30.44
C ILE A 12 9.62 -35.66 -29.88
N ALA A 13 10.45 -35.08 -30.76
CA ALA A 13 11.41 -34.03 -30.40
C ALA A 13 10.76 -32.65 -30.15
N GLN A 14 9.43 -32.53 -30.19
CA GLN A 14 8.74 -31.23 -30.08
C GLN A 14 7.61 -31.20 -29.03
N ALA A 15 7.72 -31.98 -27.95
CA ALA A 15 6.78 -31.87 -26.81
C ALA A 15 7.45 -31.76 -25.43
N ALA A 16 8.78 -31.89 -25.36
CA ALA A 16 9.53 -31.79 -24.09
C ALA A 16 10.17 -30.41 -23.84
N ALA A 17 10.02 -29.44 -24.76
CA ALA A 17 10.51 -28.07 -24.56
C ALA A 17 9.54 -27.16 -23.78
N PHE A 18 8.37 -27.67 -23.37
CA PHE A 18 7.39 -26.94 -22.56
C PHE A 18 6.79 -27.79 -21.42
N ALA A 19 7.55 -28.78 -20.93
CA ALA A 19 7.29 -29.34 -19.60
C ALA A 19 8.10 -28.51 -18.60
N PRO A 20 7.47 -27.65 -17.76
CA PRO A 20 8.20 -27.02 -16.67
C PRO A 20 8.71 -28.15 -15.77
N THR A 21 10.02 -28.32 -15.73
CA THR A 21 10.69 -29.18 -14.76
C THR A 21 10.30 -28.69 -13.37
N LEU A 22 9.38 -29.42 -12.76
CA LEU A 22 8.75 -29.18 -11.45
C LEU A 22 9.73 -29.31 -10.27
N SER A 23 11.03 -29.07 -10.49
CA SER A 23 12.08 -29.28 -9.49
C SER A 23 13.21 -28.23 -9.51
N THR A 24 13.20 -27.20 -10.37
CA THR A 24 14.28 -26.18 -10.37
C THR A 24 13.82 -24.72 -10.43
N PHE A 25 12.52 -24.47 -10.53
CA PHE A 25 11.97 -23.13 -10.29
C PHE A 25 11.19 -23.15 -8.99
N LYS A 26 11.87 -22.92 -7.86
CA LYS A 26 11.20 -22.38 -6.68
C LYS A 26 10.98 -20.90 -7.01
N PRO A 27 9.76 -20.44 -7.38
CA PRO A 27 9.51 -19.02 -7.27
C PRO A 27 9.85 -18.68 -5.82
N ALA A 28 10.82 -17.78 -5.63
CA ALA A 28 10.94 -17.08 -4.37
C ALA A 28 9.66 -16.26 -4.26
N ALA A 29 8.60 -16.90 -3.79
CA ALA A 29 7.51 -16.22 -3.14
C ALA A 29 8.19 -15.50 -1.99
N ARG A 30 8.59 -14.24 -2.25
CA ARG A 30 8.72 -13.24 -1.21
C ARG A 30 7.31 -13.11 -0.67
N GLN A 31 6.91 -14.07 0.17
CA GLN A 31 6.07 -13.74 1.31
C GLN A 31 6.87 -12.67 2.02
N ALA A 32 6.63 -11.42 1.66
CA ALA A 32 6.70 -10.36 2.62
C ALA A 32 5.72 -10.86 3.70
N SER A 33 6.26 -11.55 4.70
CA SER A 33 5.62 -11.56 5.99
C SER A 33 5.49 -10.08 6.33
N THR A 34 4.33 -9.52 6.02
CA THR A 34 3.85 -8.32 6.67
C THR A 34 3.57 -8.70 8.11
N GLY A 35 4.63 -9.11 8.84
CA GLY A 35 4.71 -8.99 10.29
C GLY A 35 4.79 -7.51 10.62
N LEU A 36 3.77 -6.77 10.18
CA LEU A 36 3.47 -5.46 10.69
C LEU A 36 3.16 -5.73 12.16
N SER A 37 4.08 -5.31 13.02
CA SER A 37 3.85 -5.31 14.44
C SER A 37 2.63 -4.42 14.68
N MET A 38 1.47 -5.04 14.92
CA MET A 38 0.25 -4.35 15.38
C MET A 38 0.36 -3.97 16.86
N ALA A 39 1.55 -4.11 17.45
CA ALA A 39 1.79 -3.69 18.82
C ALA A 39 1.69 -2.18 18.91
N MET A 40 0.92 -1.70 19.89
CA MET A 40 0.87 -0.30 20.27
C MET A 40 2.23 0.11 20.84
N ASP A 41 2.89 1.07 20.19
CA ASP A 41 4.21 1.60 20.57
C ASP A 41 4.13 2.67 21.68
N ARG A 42 2.92 3.08 22.07
CA ARG A 42 2.61 4.13 23.07
C ARG A 42 3.29 5.47 22.79
N SER A 43 3.74 5.70 21.56
CA SER A 43 4.40 6.96 21.16
C SER A 43 3.41 8.12 21.01
N ASN A 44 2.11 7.84 21.12
CA ASN A 44 1.03 8.78 20.86
C ASN A 44 1.12 9.40 19.45
N THR A 45 1.74 8.66 18.51
CA THR A 45 1.80 9.04 17.10
C THR A 45 0.61 8.46 16.36
N ALA A 46 0.06 9.26 15.45
CA ALA A 46 -1.01 8.83 14.56
C ALA A 46 -0.76 9.35 13.14
N PRO A 47 -1.23 8.62 12.11
CA PRO A 47 -1.20 9.10 10.73
C PRO A 47 -2.24 10.22 10.56
N ILE A 48 -1.77 11.45 10.41
CA ILE A 48 -2.61 12.58 10.01
C ILE A 48 -2.75 12.53 8.49
N VAL A 49 -3.97 12.25 8.04
CA VAL A 49 -4.34 12.22 6.62
C VAL A 49 -4.96 13.56 6.24
N GLN A 50 -4.40 14.20 5.20
CA GLN A 50 -4.93 15.41 4.59
C GLN A 50 -5.24 15.11 3.13
N ILE A 51 -6.50 15.27 2.77
CA ILE A 51 -6.99 15.04 1.41
C ILE A 51 -7.14 16.41 0.76
N PHE A 52 -6.35 16.65 -0.28
CA PHE A 52 -6.39 17.85 -1.10
C PHE A 52 -7.08 17.49 -2.42
N ASP A 53 -8.37 17.79 -2.53
CA ASP A 53 -9.06 17.85 -3.82
C ASP A 53 -9.04 19.31 -4.27
N HIS A 54 -8.01 19.69 -5.02
CA HIS A 54 -7.76 21.07 -5.44
C HIS A 54 -8.07 21.28 -6.93
N ARG A 55 -9.04 20.52 -7.47
CA ARG A 55 -9.45 20.69 -8.87
C ARG A 55 -9.93 22.12 -9.14
N GLY A 56 -9.37 22.77 -10.15
CA GLY A 56 -9.65 24.17 -10.51
C GLY A 56 -9.01 25.22 -9.59
N CYS A 57 -8.16 24.81 -8.64
CA CYS A 57 -7.44 25.76 -7.78
C CYS A 57 -6.33 26.46 -8.58
N SER A 58 -6.27 27.78 -8.51
CA SER A 58 -5.24 28.59 -9.20
C SER A 58 -3.83 28.37 -8.65
N ARG A 59 -3.70 27.68 -7.51
CA ARG A 59 -2.44 27.40 -6.84
C ARG A 59 -1.78 26.15 -7.42
N VAL A 60 -0.59 26.32 -7.99
CA VAL A 60 0.18 25.22 -8.61
C VAL A 60 0.51 24.09 -7.62
N ALA A 61 0.18 22.86 -7.98
CA ALA A 61 0.58 21.66 -7.25
C ALA A 61 2.10 21.43 -7.38
N LYS A 62 2.81 21.36 -6.23
CA LYS A 62 4.28 21.26 -6.20
C LYS A 62 4.83 20.22 -5.22
N GLU A 63 4.00 19.73 -4.31
CA GLU A 63 4.42 18.81 -3.23
C GLU A 63 4.66 17.39 -3.73
N TYR A 64 3.87 16.92 -4.69
CA TYR A 64 4.05 15.61 -5.30
C TYR A 64 5.01 15.72 -6.49
N THR A 65 6.16 15.05 -6.38
CA THR A 65 7.22 15.06 -7.41
C THR A 65 7.25 13.76 -8.22
N GLY A 66 6.22 12.92 -8.10
CA GLY A 66 6.12 11.66 -8.81
C GLY A 66 5.62 11.82 -10.25
N LYS A 67 5.26 10.70 -10.87
CA LYS A 67 4.77 10.70 -12.26
C LYS A 67 3.40 11.36 -12.33
N LYS A 68 3.22 12.24 -13.31
CA LYS A 68 1.93 12.83 -13.62
C LYS A 68 0.98 11.78 -14.22
N CYS A 69 -0.29 11.90 -13.90
CA CYS A 69 -1.36 11.11 -14.49
C CYS A 69 -1.87 11.75 -15.80
N ASN A 70 -1.56 13.03 -16.04
CA ASN A 70 -2.05 13.84 -17.16
C ASN A 70 -3.58 13.95 -17.18
N GLY A 71 -4.17 14.17 -16.01
CA GLY A 71 -5.60 14.24 -15.80
C GLY A 71 -5.96 14.94 -14.49
N ALA A 72 -7.22 14.83 -14.08
CA ALA A 72 -7.72 15.49 -12.86
C ALA A 72 -6.95 15.11 -11.58
N GLU A 73 -6.30 13.94 -11.57
CA GLU A 73 -5.48 13.46 -10.46
C GLU A 73 -4.23 14.32 -10.20
N ASP A 74 -3.73 15.05 -11.21
CA ASP A 74 -2.57 15.94 -11.02
C ASP A 74 -2.89 17.15 -10.12
N GLU A 75 -4.19 17.43 -9.93
CA GLU A 75 -4.72 18.48 -9.07
C GLU A 75 -5.22 17.92 -7.72
N MET A 76 -5.08 16.62 -7.49
CA MET A 76 -5.50 15.94 -6.26
C MET A 76 -4.31 15.30 -5.55
N LEU A 77 -4.29 15.37 -4.21
CA LEU A 77 -3.16 14.86 -3.41
C LEU A 77 -3.65 14.34 -2.06
N VAL A 78 -3.17 13.16 -1.67
CA VAL A 78 -3.33 12.65 -0.30
C VAL A 78 -1.99 12.75 0.41
N LYS A 79 -1.93 13.56 1.46
CA LYS A 79 -0.74 13.73 2.30
C LYS A 79 -0.95 12.97 3.60
N VAL A 80 -0.06 12.03 3.89
CA VAL A 80 -0.07 11.29 5.15
C VAL A 80 1.19 11.65 5.92
N GLN A 81 1.04 12.10 7.17
CA GLN A 81 2.16 12.39 8.05
C GLN A 81 1.96 11.68 9.39
N SER A 82 2.94 10.89 9.83
CA SER A 82 2.95 10.42 11.22
C SER A 82 3.37 11.58 12.13
N LYS A 83 2.50 11.97 13.06
CA LYS A 83 2.78 13.03 14.04
C LYS A 83 2.27 12.62 15.41
N VAL A 84 2.97 13.10 16.44
CA VAL A 84 2.51 13.02 17.83
C VAL A 84 1.26 13.89 17.98
N ILE A 85 0.21 13.35 18.61
CA ILE A 85 -1.06 14.06 18.82
C ILE A 85 -1.04 14.76 20.18
N PRO A 86 -0.95 16.10 20.24
CA PRO A 86 -0.95 16.80 21.52
C PRO A 86 -2.34 16.78 22.17
N ALA A 87 -2.37 16.76 23.50
CA ALA A 87 -3.58 16.94 24.31
C ALA A 87 -3.53 18.31 25.01
N PRO A 88 -3.98 19.40 24.36
CA PRO A 88 -3.88 20.74 24.93
C PRO A 88 -4.90 20.95 26.07
N GLU A 89 -4.42 21.42 27.21
CA GLU A 89 -5.23 21.63 28.42
C GLU A 89 -6.36 22.64 28.23
N ALA A 90 -6.14 23.68 27.40
CA ALA A 90 -7.15 24.68 27.09
C ALA A 90 -8.38 24.08 26.39
N LEU A 91 -8.17 23.17 25.42
CA LEU A 91 -9.29 22.47 24.79
C LEU A 91 -9.96 21.53 25.79
N ALA A 92 -9.19 20.82 26.62
CA ALA A 92 -9.75 19.95 27.65
C ALA A 92 -10.67 20.70 28.63
N ALA A 93 -10.26 21.89 29.08
CA ALA A 93 -11.08 22.76 29.94
C ALA A 93 -12.38 23.21 29.24
N SER A 94 -12.31 23.58 27.96
CA SER A 94 -13.49 23.96 27.18
C SER A 94 -14.48 22.79 27.00
N VAL A 95 -13.97 21.59 26.72
CA VAL A 95 -14.79 20.38 26.57
C VAL A 95 -15.44 20.03 27.91
N LEU A 96 -14.72 20.15 29.04
CA LEU A 96 -15.28 19.95 30.37
C LEU A 96 -16.42 20.93 30.64
N GLN A 97 -16.21 22.23 30.38
CA GLN A 97 -17.23 23.26 30.59
C GLN A 97 -18.50 22.99 29.77
N VAL A 98 -18.34 22.67 28.48
CA VAL A 98 -19.47 22.34 27.59
C VAL A 98 -20.19 21.07 28.07
N THR A 99 -19.43 20.04 28.44
CA THR A 99 -19.99 18.75 28.87
C THR A 99 -20.79 18.90 30.15
N VAL A 100 -20.25 19.56 31.17
CA VAL A 100 -20.96 19.83 32.43
C VAL A 100 -22.18 20.72 32.21
N GLY A 101 -22.06 21.73 31.35
CA GLY A 101 -23.17 22.62 30.99
C GLY A 101 -24.34 21.91 30.30
N ASN A 102 -24.06 20.92 29.46
CA ASN A 102 -25.09 20.10 28.80
C ASN A 102 -25.70 19.05 29.75
N LEU A 103 -24.91 18.46 30.66
CA LEU A 103 -25.38 17.47 31.62
C LEU A 103 -26.29 18.05 32.71
N LYS A 104 -26.03 19.29 33.16
CA LYS A 104 -26.83 19.99 34.18
C LYS A 104 -28.13 20.60 33.67
N ARG A 105 -28.36 20.56 32.35
CA ARG A 105 -29.57 21.11 31.70
C ARG A 105 -30.69 20.07 31.56
N LYS A 106 -30.60 18.95 32.31
CA LYS A 106 -31.66 17.96 32.49
C LYS A 106 -32.55 18.36 33.66
#